data_AF-A0A6N8G7B0-F1
#
_entry.id   AF-A0A6N8G7B0-F1
#
_cell.length_a   1.000
_cell.length_b   1.000
_cell.length_c   1.000
_cell.angle_alpha   90.00
_cell.angle_beta   90.00
_cell.angle_gamma   90.00
#
_symmetry.space_group_name_H-M   'P 1'
#
loop_
_entity.id
_entity.type
_entity.pdbx_description
1 polymer ?
#
loop_
_entity_poly.entity_id
_entity_poly.type
_entity_poly.pdbx_seq_one_letter_code
_entity_poly.pdbx_strand_id
1 'polypeptide(L)' 'MRGRVLIPVVVVLWLLIGLAAAIQRGYLSTDEANCASIGSTLVTIAAGPLNYIGVNPTIECPDVEVPQPSE' A
#
# COMPACT_ATOMS: atom_id res chain seq x y z
N MET A 1 31.65 1.01 -7.51
CA MET A 1 30.84 -0.08 -8.12
C MET A 1 29.88 -0.76 -7.13
N ARG A 2 30.26 -1.02 -5.87
CA ARG A 2 29.40 -1.71 -4.88
C ARG A 2 28.09 -0.98 -4.52
N GLY A 3 28.09 0.35 -4.38
CA GLY A 3 26.87 1.11 -4.04
C GLY A 3 25.79 1.15 -5.15
N ARG A 4 26.17 0.90 -6.41
CA ARG A 4 25.26 0.99 -7.58
C ARG A 4 24.27 -0.19 -7.64
N VAL A 5 24.60 -1.31 -7.00
CA VAL A 5 23.78 -2.55 -7.00
C VAL A 5 22.89 -2.63 -5.76
N LEU A 6 23.27 -1.98 -4.65
CA LEU A 6 22.51 -2.07 -3.39
C LEU A 6 21.11 -1.46 -3.52
N ILE A 7 21.01 -0.27 -4.14
CA ILE A 7 19.73 0.43 -4.31
C ILE A 7 18.71 -0.44 -5.07
N PRO A 8 19.00 -0.97 -6.29
CA PRO A 8 18.01 -1.78 -7.00
C PRO A 8 17.65 -3.07 -6.26
N VAL A 9 18.60 -3.69 -5.56
CA VAL A 9 18.31 -4.88 -4.74
C VAL A 9 17.32 -4.55 -3.62
N VAL A 10 17.55 -3.46 -2.89
CA VAL A 10 16.64 -3.01 -1.83
C VAL A 10 15.26 -2.69 -2.39
N VAL A 11 15.18 -1.99 -3.52
CA VAL A 11 13.90 -1.65 -4.17
C VAL A 11 13.15 -2.92 -4.62
N VAL A 12 13.84 -3.91 -5.18
CA VAL A 12 13.19 -5.17 -5.58
C VAL A 12 12.65 -5.92 -4.36
N LEU A 13 13.44 -6.05 -3.30
CA LEU A 13 12.98 -6.68 -2.06
C LEU A 13 11.78 -5.93 -1.46
N TRP A 14 11.81 -4.60 -1.50
CA TRP A 14 10.71 -3.75 -1.06
C TRP A 14 9.41 -4.04 -1.83
N LEU A 15 9.49 -4.08 -3.16
CA LEU A 15 8.33 -4.37 -4.01
C LEU A 15 7.81 -5.80 -3.83
N LEU A 16 8.68 -6.77 -3.59
CA LEU A 16 8.27 -8.15 -3.29
C LEU A 16 7.50 -8.25 -1.97
N ILE A 17 7.94 -7.54 -0.93
CA ILE A 17 7.21 -7.46 0.34
C ILE A 17 5.85 -6.79 0.13
N GLY A 18 5.80 -5.71 -0.65
CA GLY A 18 4.57 -5.02 -1.00
C GLY A 18 3.60 -5.89 -1.77
N LEU A 19 4.11 -6.67 -2.73
CA LEU A 19 3.32 -7.64 -3.48
C LEU A 19 2.75 -8.72 -2.56
N ALA A 20 3.56 -9.26 -1.64
CA ALA A 20 3.08 -10.21 -0.65
C ALA A 20 1.98 -9.62 0.24
N ALA A 21 2.07 -8.34 0.61
CA ALA A 21 1.04 -7.64 1.36
C ALA A 21 -0.27 -7.48 0.56
N ALA A 22 -0.18 -7.19 -0.74
CA ALA A 22 -1.34 -7.12 -1.62
C ALA A 22 -2.03 -8.48 -1.79
N ILE A 23 -1.25 -9.57 -1.88
CA ILE A 23 -1.78 -10.95 -1.89
C ILE A 23 -2.50 -11.25 -0.57
N GLN A 24 -1.87 -10.95 0.58
CA GLN A 24 -2.46 -11.20 1.90
C GLN A 24 -3.79 -10.44 2.11
N ARG A 25 -3.97 -9.27 1.48
CA ARG A 25 -5.22 -8.50 1.50
C ARG A 25 -6.25 -8.93 0.44
N GLY A 26 -5.92 -9.90 -0.41
CA GLY A 26 -6.80 -10.37 -1.48
C GLY A 26 -6.95 -9.42 -2.67
N TYR A 27 -6.09 -8.40 -2.78
CA TYR A 27 -6.20 -7.35 -3.81
C TYR A 27 -5.84 -7.81 -5.24
N LEU A 28 -5.36 -9.05 -5.39
CA LEU A 28 -5.06 -9.67 -6.68
C LEU A 28 -6.14 -10.67 -7.15
N SER A 29 -7.18 -10.86 -6.34
CA SER A 29 -8.28 -11.80 -6.62
C SER A 29 -9.59 -11.10 -6.99
N THR A 30 -9.53 -9.80 -7.27
CA THR A 30 -10.70 -8.99 -7.67
C THR A 30 -11.00 -9.19 -9.15
N ASP A 31 -12.25 -9.52 -9.47
CA ASP A 31 -12.71 -9.74 -10.85
C ASP A 31 -12.91 -8.42 -11.63
N GLU A 32 -13.02 -7.29 -10.93
CA GLU A 32 -13.30 -5.98 -11.52
C GLU A 32 -12.17 -4.98 -11.26
N ALA A 33 -11.50 -4.57 -12.33
CA ALA A 33 -10.48 -3.53 -12.28
C ALA A 33 -11.13 -2.15 -12.39
N ASN A 34 -11.08 -1.38 -11.30
CA ASN A 34 -11.55 0.01 -11.26
C ASN A 34 -10.50 0.89 -10.58
N CYS A 35 -10.68 2.22 -10.61
CA CYS A 35 -9.71 3.17 -10.06
C CYS A 35 -9.40 2.91 -8.57
N ALA A 36 -10.42 2.53 -7.80
CA ALA A 36 -10.27 2.26 -6.37
C ALA A 36 -9.51 0.97 -6.12
N SER A 37 -9.81 -0.12 -6.84
CA SER A 37 -9.11 -1.40 -6.69
C SER A 37 -7.65 -1.29 -7.16
N ILE A 38 -7.41 -0.74 -8.34
CA ILE A 38 -6.05 -0.52 -8.86
C ILE A 38 -5.26 0.41 -7.94
N GLY A 39 -5.85 1.53 -7.54
CA GLY A 39 -5.20 2.50 -6.66
C GLY A 39 -4.81 1.88 -5.31
N SER A 40 -5.73 1.15 -4.68
CA SER A 40 -5.48 0.47 -3.41
C SER A 40 -4.39 -0.60 -3.52
N THR A 41 -4.39 -1.37 -4.62
CA THR A 41 -3.34 -2.37 -4.89
C THR A 41 -1.97 -1.73 -5.05
N LEU A 42 -1.86 -0.68 -5.86
CA LEU A 42 -0.58 0.01 -6.10
C LEU A 42 -0.05 0.69 -4.84
N VAL A 43 -0.91 1.40 -4.09
CA VAL A 43 -0.54 2.00 -2.81
C VAL A 43 -0.09 0.93 -1.83
N THR A 44 -0.75 -0.24 -1.79
CA THR A 44 -0.35 -1.35 -0.93
C THR A 44 0.99 -1.94 -1.32
N ILE A 45 1.32 -2.04 -2.61
CA ILE A 45 2.63 -2.53 -3.04
C ILE A 45 3.74 -1.51 -2.67
N ALA A 46 3.49 -0.22 -2.84
CA ALA A 46 4.49 0.81 -2.57
C ALA A 46 4.70 1.10 -1.07
N ALA A 47 3.60 1.22 -0.31
CA ALA A 47 3.60 1.64 1.10
C ALA A 47 3.34 0.48 2.08
N GLY A 48 2.84 -0.66 1.61
CA GLY A 48 2.58 -1.84 2.45
C GLY A 48 3.77 -2.31 3.28
N PRO A 49 5.02 -2.34 2.75
CA PRO A 49 6.19 -2.74 3.53
C PRO A 49 6.43 -1.90 4.78
N LEU A 50 5.97 -0.64 4.82
CA LEU A 50 6.08 0.24 5.99
C LEU A 50 5.38 -0.34 7.22
N ASN A 51 4.29 -1.10 7.03
CA ASN A 51 3.58 -1.77 8.13
C ASN A 51 4.44 -2.83 8.83
N TYR A 52 5.34 -3.51 8.09
CA TYR A 52 6.19 -4.58 8.64
C TYR A 52 7.41 -4.04 9.39
N ILE A 53 7.75 -2.77 9.17
CA ILE A 53 8.82 -2.08 9.90
C ILE A 53 8.28 -1.15 11.00
N GLY A 54 6.99 -1.25 11.33
CA GLY A 54 6.37 -0.57 12.47
C GLY A 54 6.21 0.94 12.32
N VAL A 55 6.23 1.47 11.09
CA VAL A 55 5.93 2.88 10.85
C VAL A 55 4.45 3.11 11.12
N ASN A 56 4.13 4.07 11.99
CA ASN A 56 2.76 4.45 12.37
C ASN A 56 2.41 5.83 11.78
N PRO A 57 2.01 5.91 10.50
CA PRO A 57 1.66 7.19 9.89
C PRO A 57 0.31 7.67 10.46
N THR A 58 0.34 8.79 11.18
CA THR A 58 -0.88 9.48 11.60
C THR A 58 -1.34 10.39 10.46
N ILE A 59 -2.55 10.16 9.97
CA ILE A 59 -3.22 11.10 9.07
C ILE A 59 -4.11 11.98 9.94
N GLU A 60 -3.85 13.27 9.94
CA GLU A 60 -4.77 14.25 10.50
C GLU A 60 -5.98 14.30 9.56
N CYS A 61 -7.11 13.73 9.97
CA CYS A 61 -8.37 13.99 9.31
C CYS A 61 -8.76 15.43 9.67
N PRO A 62 -8.78 16.40 8.72
CA PRO A 62 -9.41 17.68 8.98
C PRO A 62 -10.86 17.42 9.39
N ASP A 63 -11.44 18.24 10.27
CA ASP A 63 -12.80 18.06 10.79
C ASP A 63 -13.79 17.77 9.64
N VAL A 64 -14.04 16.48 9.39
CA VAL A 64 -15.01 16.04 8.40
C VAL A 64 -16.35 16.15 9.09
N GLU A 65 -17.17 17.11 8.68
CA GLU A 65 -18.59 17.13 9.04
C GLU A 65 -19.23 15.86 8.44
N VAL A 66 -19.25 14.79 9.22
CA VAL A 66 -19.85 13.52 8.81
C VAL A 66 -21.37 13.73 8.77
N PRO A 67 -22.02 13.66 7.59
CA PRO A 67 -23.48 13.84 7.53
C PRO A 67 -24.15 12.72 8.33
N GLN A 68 -25.25 13.07 9.01
CA GLN A 68 -26.05 12.09 9.75
C GLN A 68 -26.55 11.01 8.77
N PRO A 69 -26.45 9.71 9.10
CA PRO A 69 -27.01 8.66 8.26
C PRO A 69 -28.52 8.90 8.10
N SER A 70 -28.98 9.03 6.85
CA SER A 70 -30.41 8.97 6.56
C SER A 70 -30.82 7.51 6.47
N GLU A 71 -31.77 7.11 7.32
CA GLU A 71 -32.46 5.81 7.24
C GLU A 71 -33.41 5.73 6.04
#